data_AF-A0A8J9V9D1-F1
#
_entry.id   AF-A0A8J9V9D1-F1
#
_cell.length_a   1.000
_cell.length_b   1.000
_cell.length_c   1.000
_cell.angle_alpha   90.00
_cell.angle_beta   90.00
_cell.angle_gamma   90.00
#
_symmetry.space_group_name_H-M   'P 1'
#
loop_
_entity.id
_entity.type
_entity.pdbx_description
1 polymer ?
#
loop_
_entity_poly.entity_id
_entity_poly.type
_entity_poly.pdbx_seq_one_letter_code
_entity_poly.pdbx_strand_id
1 'polypeptide(L)'
;MSITPQIMYNAQKDTLEGFASNKESAFADHVLEFMVKGVISNFKQPVAYYFTNSLNKITLKNIVKCVIEHTLETGLIITSTVCDQSPVNVGAITELINETKASYLRRNKNWNTDMFRVKNQNIIPLYDTPHLIKGIRNNIITKDLIYYWKNSEETSSWKG
;
A
#
# COMPACT_ATOMS: atom_id res chain seq x y z
N MET A 1 -4.63 -10.34 0.78
CA MET A 1 -5.71 -11.29 1.11
C MET A 1 -5.10 -12.48 1.82
N SER A 2 -5.67 -12.99 2.92
CA SER A 2 -5.15 -14.21 3.57
C SER A 2 -5.64 -15.46 2.84
N ILE A 3 -4.81 -16.49 2.78
CA ILE A 3 -5.10 -17.80 2.18
C ILE A 3 -4.68 -18.90 3.16
N THR A 4 -5.32 -20.06 3.06
CA THR A 4 -4.90 -21.23 3.85
C THR A 4 -3.57 -21.76 3.30
N PRO A 5 -2.52 -21.85 4.13
CA PRO A 5 -1.25 -22.41 3.69
C PRO A 5 -1.41 -23.88 3.29
N GLN A 6 -1.10 -24.19 2.04
CA GLN A 6 -1.21 -25.54 1.51
C GLN A 6 -0.19 -25.74 0.38
N ILE A 7 0.40 -26.94 0.32
CA ILE A 7 1.22 -27.37 -0.83
C ILE A 7 0.32 -28.16 -1.78
N MET A 8 0.43 -27.85 -3.06
CA MET A 8 -0.26 -28.59 -4.12
C MET A 8 0.75 -29.00 -5.19
N TYR A 9 0.59 -30.21 -5.74
CA TYR A 9 1.38 -30.62 -6.89
C TYR A 9 0.68 -30.19 -8.18
N ASN A 10 1.38 -29.41 -9.00
CA ASN A 10 0.94 -29.03 -10.33
C ASN A 10 1.50 -30.01 -11.36
N ALA A 11 0.68 -30.96 -11.80
CA ALA A 11 1.08 -31.99 -12.75
C ALA A 11 1.47 -31.45 -14.13
N GLN A 12 0.93 -30.31 -14.55
CA GLN A 12 1.27 -29.72 -15.85
C GLN A 12 2.68 -29.13 -15.87
N LYS A 13 3.09 -28.52 -14.76
CA LYS A 13 4.43 -27.94 -14.61
C LYS A 13 5.45 -28.91 -14.04
N ASP A 14 4.98 -30.04 -13.51
CA ASP A 14 5.76 -30.97 -12.70
C ASP A 14 6.46 -30.28 -11.51
N THR A 15 5.70 -29.44 -10.79
CA THR A 15 6.23 -28.63 -9.68
C THR A 15 5.31 -28.61 -8.48
N LEU A 16 5.88 -28.49 -7.28
CA LEU A 16 5.14 -28.16 -6.08
C LEU A 16 4.87 -26.64 -6.00
N GLU A 17 3.60 -26.28 -5.81
CA GLU A 17 3.11 -24.90 -5.61
C GLU A 17 2.67 -24.71 -4.14
N GLY A 18 2.53 -23.46 -3.70
CA GLY A 18 2.13 -23.12 -2.32
C GLY A 18 3.21 -22.43 -1.48
N PHE A 19 4.37 -22.16 -2.08
CA PHE A 19 5.48 -21.45 -1.44
C PHE A 19 5.38 -19.92 -1.64
N ALA A 20 5.90 -19.18 -0.68
CA ALA A 20 5.95 -17.72 -0.72
C ALA A 20 7.03 -17.22 -1.69
N SER A 21 6.70 -16.21 -2.49
CA SER A 21 7.61 -15.55 -3.42
C SER A 21 8.62 -14.63 -2.72
N ASN A 22 8.32 -14.17 -1.50
CA ASN A 22 9.16 -13.21 -0.77
C ASN A 22 10.09 -13.85 0.27
N LYS A 23 9.96 -15.15 0.52
CA LYS A 23 10.72 -15.86 1.56
C LYS A 23 10.92 -17.31 1.16
N GLU A 24 12.17 -17.72 1.02
CA GLU A 24 12.52 -19.10 0.69
C GLU A 24 11.99 -20.08 1.75
N SER A 25 11.51 -21.24 1.27
CA SER A 25 11.04 -22.36 2.08
C SER A 25 9.89 -22.03 3.06
N ALA A 26 9.19 -20.90 2.88
CA ALA A 26 8.00 -20.56 3.64
C ALA A 26 6.73 -20.84 2.84
N PHE A 27 5.68 -21.32 3.51
CA PHE A 27 4.36 -21.48 2.89
C PHE A 27 3.68 -20.13 2.75
N ALA A 28 3.04 -19.88 1.61
CA ALA A 28 2.27 -18.68 1.41
C ALA A 28 1.02 -18.71 2.30
N ASP A 29 0.81 -17.63 3.06
CA ASP A 29 -0.38 -17.42 3.88
C ASP A 29 -1.17 -16.18 3.45
N HIS A 30 -0.62 -15.39 2.52
CA HIS A 30 -1.27 -14.24 1.93
C HIS A 30 -1.00 -14.13 0.42
N VAL A 31 -1.94 -13.57 -0.31
CA VAL A 31 -1.77 -13.06 -1.68
C VAL A 31 -1.76 -11.54 -1.64
N LEU A 32 -0.70 -10.95 -2.17
CA LEU A 32 -0.59 -9.52 -2.46
C LEU A 32 -1.02 -9.28 -3.90
N GLU A 33 -1.98 -8.39 -4.12
CA GLU A 33 -2.58 -8.15 -5.42
C GLU A 33 -2.45 -6.67 -5.80
N PHE A 34 -2.16 -6.41 -7.08
CA PHE A 34 -2.12 -5.07 -7.64
C PHE A 34 -3.10 -4.99 -8.81
N MET A 35 -3.91 -3.94 -8.82
CA MET A 35 -4.91 -3.69 -9.83
C MET A 35 -4.78 -2.26 -10.33
N VAL A 36 -4.81 -2.07 -11.64
CA VAL A 36 -5.00 -0.75 -12.23
C VAL A 36 -6.49 -0.45 -12.35
N LYS A 37 -6.87 0.78 -12.05
CA LYS A 37 -8.25 1.27 -12.17
C LYS A 37 -8.26 2.55 -12.98
N GLY A 38 -9.16 2.64 -13.96
CA GLY A 38 -9.42 3.86 -14.71
C GLY A 38 -9.95 4.95 -13.79
N VAL A 39 -9.40 6.15 -13.91
CA VAL A 39 -9.86 7.33 -13.14
C VAL A 39 -11.16 7.87 -13.76
N ILE A 40 -11.20 7.95 -15.10
CA ILE A 40 -12.35 8.46 -15.85
C ILE A 40 -13.20 7.29 -16.39
N SER A 41 -12.56 6.24 -16.88
CA SER A 41 -13.23 5.06 -17.42
C SER A 41 -13.57 4.07 -16.31
N ASN A 42 -14.68 3.34 -16.46
CA ASN A 42 -15.02 2.22 -15.60
C ASN A 42 -14.22 0.97 -15.98
N PHE A 43 -12.89 1.07 -15.90
CA PHE A 43 -11.95 0.02 -16.23
C PHE A 43 -11.22 -0.46 -14.97
N LYS A 44 -11.01 -1.77 -14.87
CA LYS A 44 -10.19 -2.38 -13.82
C LYS A 44 -9.52 -3.64 -14.34
N GLN A 45 -8.24 -3.82 -14.02
CA GLN A 45 -7.48 -5.01 -14.42
C GLN A 45 -6.43 -5.34 -13.35
N PRO A 46 -6.41 -6.59 -12.82
CA PRO A 46 -5.26 -7.08 -12.06
C PRO A 46 -4.01 -7.09 -12.93
N VAL A 47 -2.91 -6.50 -12.46
CA VAL A 47 -1.65 -6.38 -13.20
C VAL A 47 -0.51 -7.19 -12.59
N ALA A 48 -0.59 -7.49 -11.30
CA ALA A 48 0.40 -8.34 -10.64
C ALA A 48 -0.21 -9.01 -9.40
N TYR A 49 0.31 -10.18 -9.07
CA TYR A 49 0.03 -10.88 -7.83
C TYR A 49 1.31 -11.55 -7.31
N TYR A 50 1.40 -11.68 -5.99
CA TYR A 50 2.51 -12.32 -5.31
C TYR A 50 1.97 -13.18 -4.17
N PHE A 51 2.39 -14.43 -4.11
CA PHE A 51 2.17 -15.27 -2.94
C PHE A 51 3.20 -14.87 -1.89
N THR A 52 2.76 -14.61 -0.67
CA THR A 52 3.61 -14.02 0.37
C THR A 52 3.45 -14.73 1.70
N ASN A 53 4.52 -14.66 2.49
CA ASN A 53 4.52 -14.97 3.92
C ASN A 53 5.25 -13.83 4.65
N SER A 54 4.56 -13.15 5.57
CA SER A 54 5.13 -12.08 6.39
C SER A 54 5.89 -11.01 5.57
N LEU A 55 5.17 -10.05 4.99
CA LEU A 55 5.78 -9.01 4.16
C LEU A 55 6.36 -7.86 5.01
N ASN A 56 7.59 -7.45 4.72
CA ASN A 56 8.19 -6.25 5.33
C ASN A 56 8.07 -5.02 4.41
N LYS A 57 8.17 -3.83 5.00
CA LYS A 57 7.98 -2.54 4.30
C LYS A 57 8.95 -2.30 3.15
N ILE A 58 10.20 -2.78 3.25
CA ILE A 58 11.23 -2.57 2.22
C ILE A 58 10.98 -3.47 1.01
N THR A 59 10.63 -4.73 1.25
CA THR A 59 10.23 -5.66 0.18
C THR A 59 8.98 -5.14 -0.53
N LEU A 60 7.95 -4.71 0.22
CA LEU A 60 6.75 -4.13 -0.38
C LEU A 60 7.07 -2.89 -1.22
N LYS A 61 7.90 -1.97 -0.71
CA LYS A 61 8.35 -0.80 -1.46
C LYS A 61 8.93 -1.18 -2.82
N ASN A 62 9.82 -2.16 -2.86
CA ASN A 62 10.48 -2.58 -4.09
C ASN A 62 9.49 -3.23 -5.07
N ILE A 63 8.55 -4.05 -4.57
CA ILE A 63 7.47 -4.62 -5.38
C ILE A 63 6.61 -3.51 -5.99
N VAL A 64 6.19 -2.53 -5.18
CA VAL A 64 5.38 -1.39 -5.64
C VAL A 64 6.11 -0.62 -6.75
N LYS A 65 7.41 -0.31 -6.57
CA LYS A 65 8.21 0.34 -7.63
C LYS A 65 8.23 -0.49 -8.90
N CYS A 66 8.52 -1.79 -8.79
CA CYS A 66 8.57 -2.70 -9.93
C CYS A 66 7.23 -2.74 -10.70
N VAL A 67 6.11 -2.90 -10.00
CA VAL A 67 4.77 -2.93 -10.63
C VAL A 67 4.45 -1.60 -11.31
N ILE A 68 4.75 -0.48 -10.67
CA ILE A 68 4.57 0.86 -11.26
C ILE A 68 5.43 0.98 -12.52
N GLU A 69 6.71 0.60 -12.45
CA GLU A 69 7.65 0.71 -13.58
C GLU A 69 7.20 -0.06 -14.82
N HIS A 70 6.71 -1.29 -14.65
CA HIS A 70 6.17 -2.11 -15.74
C HIS A 70 4.83 -1.58 -16.25
N THR A 71 3.98 -1.06 -15.35
CA THR A 71 2.70 -0.46 -15.75
C THR A 71 2.93 0.78 -16.62
N LEU A 72 3.91 1.62 -16.28
CA LEU A 72 4.26 2.80 -17.08
C LEU A 72 4.79 2.43 -18.48
N GLU A 73 5.49 1.30 -18.62
CA GLU A 73 5.99 0.82 -19.92
C GLU A 73 4.87 0.45 -20.89
N THR A 74 3.68 0.13 -20.39
CA THR A 74 2.49 -0.13 -21.24
C THR A 74 1.90 1.15 -21.87
N GLY A 75 2.39 2.33 -21.48
CA GLY A 75 1.84 3.63 -21.88
C GLY A 75 0.73 4.15 -20.97
N LEU A 76 0.36 3.42 -19.92
CA LEU A 76 -0.56 3.91 -18.90
C LEU A 76 0.08 5.00 -18.04
N ILE A 77 -0.72 5.99 -17.64
CA ILE A 77 -0.30 7.09 -16.78
C ILE A 77 -0.80 6.80 -15.37
N ILE A 78 0.11 6.59 -14.42
CA ILE A 78 -0.23 6.40 -13.00
C ILE A 78 -0.26 7.74 -12.27
N THR A 79 -1.43 8.16 -11.78
CA THR A 79 -1.60 9.39 -11.01
C THR A 79 -1.47 9.18 -9.50
N SER A 80 -1.93 8.02 -9.02
CA SER A 80 -2.02 7.74 -7.59
C SER A 80 -1.97 6.24 -7.30
N THR A 81 -1.54 5.88 -6.09
CA THR A 81 -1.71 4.54 -5.51
C THR A 81 -2.75 4.59 -4.40
N VAL A 82 -3.44 3.47 -4.14
CA VAL A 82 -4.41 3.34 -3.04
C VAL A 82 -4.11 2.07 -2.27
N CYS A 83 -4.06 2.15 -0.93
CA CYS A 83 -3.86 0.99 -0.06
C CYS A 83 -4.58 1.17 1.29
N ASP A 84 -4.65 0.11 2.11
CA ASP A 84 -5.09 0.24 3.50
C ASP A 84 -4.01 0.90 4.39
N GLN A 85 -4.36 1.15 5.65
CA GLN A 85 -3.43 1.70 6.66
C GLN A 85 -2.68 0.64 7.46
N SER A 86 -2.44 -0.55 6.92
CA SER A 86 -1.58 -1.51 7.61
C SER A 86 -0.19 -0.90 7.83
N PRO A 87 0.48 -1.22 8.96
CA PRO A 87 1.80 -0.66 9.27
C PRO A 87 2.84 -0.90 8.17
N VAL A 88 2.72 -2.03 7.46
CA VAL A 88 3.62 -2.37 6.34
C VAL A 88 3.40 -1.44 5.14
N ASN A 89 2.14 -1.17 4.78
CA ASN A 89 1.79 -0.25 3.70
C ASN A 89 2.23 1.18 4.02
N VAL A 90 1.90 1.69 5.21
CA VAL A 90 2.31 3.03 5.67
C VAL A 90 3.84 3.15 5.68
N GLY A 91 4.53 2.10 6.14
CA GLY A 91 5.98 2.03 6.12
C GLY A 91 6.54 2.10 4.70
N ALA A 92 6.00 1.32 3.76
CA ALA A 92 6.48 1.30 2.38
C ALA A 92 6.28 2.66 1.68
N ILE A 93 5.12 3.29 1.85
CA ILE A 93 4.83 4.62 1.31
C ILE A 93 5.78 5.67 1.90
N THR A 94 6.00 5.66 3.22
CA THR A 94 6.95 6.58 3.87
C THR A 94 8.36 6.45 3.30
N GLU A 95 8.83 5.23 3.05
CA GLU A 95 10.14 5.00 2.44
C GLU A 95 10.21 5.51 0.99
N LEU A 96 9.13 5.37 0.18
CA LEU A 96 9.07 5.94 -1.17
C LEU A 96 9.15 7.47 -1.17
N ILE A 97 8.41 8.10 -0.25
CA ILE A 97 8.41 9.56 -0.07
C ILE A 97 9.82 10.03 0.35
N ASN A 98 10.43 9.35 1.33
CA ASN A 98 11.77 9.68 1.82
C ASN A 98 12.84 9.52 0.73
N GLU A 99 12.76 8.46 -0.08
CA GLU A 99 13.67 8.25 -1.22
C GLU A 99 13.55 9.39 -2.25
N THR A 100 12.32 9.83 -2.51
CA THR A 100 12.04 10.97 -3.41
C THR A 100 12.56 12.28 -2.83
N LYS A 101 12.26 12.56 -1.56
CA LYS A 101 12.76 13.73 -0.83
C LYS A 101 14.28 13.80 -0.85
N ALA A 102 14.96 12.70 -0.57
CA ALA A 102 16.43 12.63 -0.63
C ALA A 102 16.97 12.96 -2.03
N SER A 103 16.29 12.50 -3.10
CA SER A 103 16.64 12.83 -4.48
C SER A 103 16.50 14.32 -4.79
N TYR A 104 15.46 14.99 -4.28
CA TYR A 104 15.24 16.43 -4.46
C TYR A 104 16.30 17.27 -3.74
N LEU A 105 16.58 16.92 -2.48
CA LEU A 105 17.57 17.62 -1.66
C LEU A 105 18.98 17.53 -2.28
N ARG A 106 19.37 16.35 -2.80
CA ARG A 106 20.64 16.16 -3.53
C ARG A 106 20.77 17.03 -4.78
N ARG A 107 19.64 17.48 -5.34
CA ARG A 107 19.59 18.36 -6.52
C ARG A 107 19.39 19.83 -6.15
N ASN A 108 19.53 20.20 -4.86
CA ASN A 108 19.24 21.53 -4.32
C ASN A 108 17.84 22.03 -4.70
N LYS A 109 16.86 21.12 -4.76
CA LYS A 109 15.44 21.46 -4.99
C LYS A 109 14.67 21.41 -3.68
N ASN A 110 13.76 22.36 -3.52
CA ASN A 110 12.83 22.37 -2.38
C ASN A 110 11.87 21.17 -2.45
N TRP A 111 11.56 20.62 -1.28
CA TRP A 111 10.58 19.55 -1.10
C TRP A 111 9.40 20.07 -0.27
N ASN A 112 8.20 20.07 -0.83
CA ASN A 112 6.99 20.61 -0.20
C ASN A 112 5.73 19.79 -0.49
N THR A 113 5.88 18.51 -0.80
CA THR A 113 4.77 17.65 -1.27
C THR A 113 4.82 16.27 -0.62
N ASP A 114 3.68 15.62 -0.40
CA ASP A 114 3.60 14.23 0.10
C ASP A 114 3.41 13.21 -1.03
N MET A 115 4.19 13.36 -2.12
CA MET A 115 4.19 12.46 -3.27
C MET A 115 5.46 11.62 -3.30
N PHE A 116 5.50 10.59 -4.13
CA PHE A 116 6.75 9.88 -4.45
C PHE A 116 6.94 9.79 -5.96
N ARG A 117 8.17 9.53 -6.40
CA ARG A 117 8.54 9.55 -7.82
C ARG A 117 9.09 8.22 -8.30
N VAL A 118 8.55 7.71 -9.41
CA VAL A 118 9.02 6.50 -10.12
C VAL A 118 9.16 6.82 -11.60
N LYS A 119 10.29 6.49 -12.24
CA LYS A 119 10.60 6.84 -13.65
C LYS A 119 10.21 8.27 -14.07
N ASN A 120 10.50 9.25 -13.21
CA ASN A 120 10.22 10.68 -13.45
C ASN A 120 8.73 11.08 -13.37
N GLN A 121 7.83 10.15 -13.01
CA GLN A 121 6.42 10.42 -12.77
C GLN A 121 6.13 10.61 -11.28
N ASN A 122 5.43 11.70 -10.96
CA ASN A 122 4.97 11.99 -9.61
C ASN A 122 3.67 11.24 -9.33
N ILE A 123 3.62 10.55 -8.20
CA ILE A 123 2.50 9.67 -7.82
C ILE A 123 2.05 10.04 -6.41
N ILE A 124 0.74 10.24 -6.26
CA ILE A 124 0.12 10.59 -4.97
C ILE A 124 -0.28 9.29 -4.25
N PRO A 125 0.30 8.99 -3.08
CA PRO A 125 -0.18 7.88 -2.26
C PRO A 125 -1.48 8.28 -1.55
N LEU A 126 -2.51 7.43 -1.69
CA LEU A 126 -3.79 7.58 -1.03
C LEU A 126 -4.07 6.36 -0.15
N TYR A 127 -4.87 6.57 0.90
CA TYR A 127 -5.40 5.50 1.73
C TYR A 127 -6.88 5.29 1.46
N ASP A 128 -7.33 4.05 1.59
CA ASP A 128 -8.72 3.70 1.36
C ASP A 128 -9.65 4.33 2.41
N THR A 129 -10.56 5.20 1.94
CA THR A 129 -11.38 6.06 2.80
C THR A 129 -12.30 5.28 3.75
N PRO A 130 -12.98 4.19 3.35
CA PRO A 130 -13.77 3.36 4.26
C PRO A 130 -12.94 2.80 5.42
N HIS A 131 -11.68 2.39 5.18
CA HIS A 131 -10.79 1.93 6.24
C HIS A 131 -10.42 3.05 7.22
N LEU A 132 -10.20 4.28 6.74
CA LEU A 132 -9.98 5.46 7.59
C LEU A 132 -11.16 5.71 8.51
N ILE A 133 -12.37 5.75 7.93
CA ILE A 133 -13.60 6.02 8.69
C ILE A 133 -13.83 4.92 9.72
N LYS A 134 -13.62 3.65 9.36
CA LYS A 134 -13.72 2.51 10.29
C LYS A 134 -12.72 2.66 11.44
N GLY A 135 -11.49 3.10 11.17
CA GLY A 135 -10.46 3.35 12.18
C GLY A 135 -10.85 4.46 13.15
N ILE A 136 -11.32 5.59 12.64
CA ILE A 136 -11.83 6.72 13.44
C ILE A 136 -12.97 6.25 14.34
N ARG A 137 -13.97 5.59 13.76
CA ARG A 137 -15.11 5.04 14.50
C ARG A 137 -14.68 4.12 15.64
N ASN A 138 -13.77 3.17 15.38
CA ASN A 138 -13.29 2.24 16.41
C ASN A 138 -12.56 2.97 17.55
N ASN A 139 -11.81 4.03 17.24
CA ASN A 139 -11.16 4.85 18.27
C ASN A 139 -12.21 5.60 19.11
N ILE A 140 -13.20 6.26 18.48
CA ILE A 140 -14.25 7.00 19.21
C ILE A 140 -15.08 6.08 20.11
N ILE A 141 -15.33 4.83 19.71
CA ILE A 141 -16.05 3.85 20.54
C ILE A 141 -15.27 3.49 21.82
N THR A 142 -13.94 3.45 21.75
CA THR A 142 -13.09 2.90 22.82
C THR A 142 -12.31 3.96 23.60
N LYS A 143 -12.24 5.19 23.08
CA LYS A 143 -11.41 6.29 23.58
C LYS A 143 -12.20 7.58 23.51
N ASP A 144 -11.82 8.53 24.36
CA ASP A 144 -12.39 9.87 24.33
C ASP A 144 -11.77 10.70 23.20
N LEU A 145 -12.60 11.50 22.54
CA LEU A 145 -12.19 12.45 21.52
C LEU A 145 -11.95 13.81 22.18
N ILE A 146 -10.71 14.27 22.16
CA ILE A 146 -10.32 15.62 22.60
C ILE A 146 -10.24 16.51 21.35
N TYR A 147 -10.92 17.65 21.38
CA TYR A 147 -10.95 18.59 20.26
C TYR A 147 -11.07 20.04 20.74
N TYR A 148 -10.66 20.98 19.90
CA TYR A 148 -10.84 22.40 20.20
C TYR A 148 -12.11 22.94 19.54
N TRP A 149 -12.94 23.61 20.33
CA TRP A 149 -14.14 24.29 19.86
C TRP A 149 -14.21 25.67 20.50
N LYS A 150 -14.37 26.74 19.69
CA LYS A 150 -14.44 28.13 20.20
C LYS A 150 -13.30 28.49 21.17
N ASN A 151 -12.08 28.02 20.91
CA ASN A 151 -10.88 28.22 21.74
C ASN A 151 -10.94 27.56 23.15
N SER A 152 -11.90 26.67 23.41
CA SER A 152 -11.87 25.75 24.56
C SER A 152 -11.50 24.35 24.10
N GLU A 153 -10.79 23.63 24.97
CA GLU A 153 -10.58 22.19 24.82
C GLU A 153 -11.81 21.46 25.34
N GLU A 154 -12.43 20.67 24.47
CA GLU A 154 -13.62 19.88 24.76
C GLU A 154 -13.26 18.40 24.71
N THR A 155 -13.97 17.60 25.50
CA THR A 155 -13.84 16.14 25.49
C THR A 155 -15.21 15.52 25.23
N SER A 156 -15.27 14.58 24.29
CA SER A 156 -16.47 13.80 24.01
C SER A 156 -16.17 12.31 24.16
N SER A 157 -16.99 11.62 24.95
CA SER A 157 -16.87 10.19 25.22
C SER A 157 -18.08 9.43 24.69
N TRP A 158 -17.87 8.18 24.28
CA TRP A 158 -18.94 7.31 23.79
C TRP A 158 -19.67 6.56 24.92
N LYS A 159 -19.29 6.78 26.19
CA LYS A 159 -19.97 6.16 27.33
C LYS A 159 -21.38 6.73 27.48
N GLY A 160 -22.38 5.95 27.05
CA GLY A 160 -23.79 6.15 27.39
C GLY A 160 -24.10 5.66 28.79
#